data_AF-A0A2D4NUE9-F1
#
_entry.id   AF-A0A2D4NUE9-F1
#
_cell.length_a   1.000
_cell.length_b   1.000
_cell.length_c   1.000
_cell.angle_alpha   90.00
_cell.angle_beta   90.00
_cell.angle_gamma   90.00
#
_symmetry.space_group_name_H-M   'P 1'
#
loop_
_entity.id
_entity.type
_entity.pdbx_description
1 polymer ?
#
loop_
_entity_poly.entity_id
_entity_poly.type
_entity_poly.pdbx_seq_one_letter_code
_entity_poly.pdbx_strand_id
1 'polypeptide(L)'
;MILKDVDSLLYVDTDVLFLRPIDDIWGFLRTFNATQLAAMAPEHEIPKIGWYSRFARHPYYGTTGVNSGVMLMNLTRIRNTQFKVRRSFIYFGKNIFVG
;
A
#
# COMPACT_ATOMS: atom_id res chain seq x y z
N MET A 1 -6.68 15.52 12.57
CA MET A 1 -6.20 14.17 12.22
C MET A 1 -6.45 13.23 13.40
N ILE A 2 -6.90 12.01 13.14
CA ILE A 2 -7.04 10.92 14.11
C ILE A 2 -5.68 10.23 14.34
N LEU A 3 -5.49 9.51 15.46
CA LEU A 3 -4.25 8.80 15.80
C LEU A 3 -2.99 9.70 15.79
N LYS A 4 -3.02 10.79 16.57
CA LYS A 4 -1.94 11.82 16.57
C LYS A 4 -0.61 11.27 17.09
N ASP A 5 -0.66 10.36 18.05
CA ASP A 5 0.53 9.86 18.76
C ASP A 5 0.98 8.47 18.25
N VAL A 6 0.46 8.04 17.10
CA VAL A 6 0.82 6.78 16.45
C VAL A 6 1.76 7.08 15.27
N ASP A 7 2.93 6.47 15.26
CA ASP A 7 3.95 6.68 14.22
C ASP A 7 3.66 5.94 12.92
N SER A 8 3.25 4.68 13.04
CA SER A 8 2.96 3.80 11.91
C SER A 8 1.80 2.89 12.26
N LEU A 9 1.05 2.42 11.26
CA LEU A 9 0.00 1.42 11.44
C LEU A 9 -0.08 0.50 10.24
N LEU A 10 -0.70 -0.66 10.46
CA LEU A 10 -1.19 -1.51 9.38
C LEU A 10 -2.72 -1.39 9.36
N TYR A 11 -3.26 -0.83 8.30
CA TYR A 11 -4.69 -0.87 8.01
C TYR A 11 -5.02 -2.21 7.35
N VAL A 12 -6.11 -2.83 7.76
CA VAL A 12 -6.54 -4.16 7.32
C VAL A 12 -8.07 -4.17 7.24
N ASP A 13 -8.63 -4.56 6.10
CA ASP A 13 -10.06 -4.79 5.94
C ASP A 13 -10.52 -6.00 6.76
N THR A 14 -11.80 -6.04 7.12
CA THR A 14 -12.34 -7.06 8.03
C THR A 14 -12.41 -8.46 7.42
N ASP A 15 -12.26 -8.57 6.11
CA ASP A 15 -12.33 -9.81 5.33
C ASP A 15 -10.95 -10.35 4.91
N VAL A 16 -9.86 -9.81 5.48
CA VAL A 16 -8.49 -10.26 5.20
C VAL A 16 -8.06 -11.41 6.11
N LEU A 17 -7.42 -12.43 5.53
CA LEU A 17 -6.79 -13.52 6.25
C LEU A 17 -5.26 -13.49 6.09
N PHE A 18 -4.51 -13.48 7.19
CA PHE A 18 -3.06 -13.58 7.16
C PHE A 18 -2.60 -15.04 7.19
N LEU A 19 -1.88 -15.46 6.14
CA LEU A 19 -1.28 -16.80 6.05
C LEU A 19 0.18 -16.86 6.54
N ARG A 20 0.77 -15.70 6.86
CA ARG A 20 2.15 -15.52 7.31
C ARG A 20 2.20 -14.54 8.47
N PRO A 21 3.29 -14.54 9.27
CA PRO A 21 3.46 -13.57 10.35
C PRO A 21 3.37 -12.13 9.85
N ILE A 22 2.60 -11.32 10.58
CA ILE A 22 2.41 -9.89 10.26
C ILE A 22 3.72 -9.09 10.34
N ASP A 23 4.69 -9.56 11.12
CA ASP A 23 6.03 -8.97 11.24
C ASP A 23 6.75 -8.89 9.88
N ASP A 24 6.49 -9.83 8.96
CA ASP A 24 7.03 -9.80 7.60
C ASP A 24 6.56 -8.55 6.85
N ILE A 25 5.29 -8.18 7.03
CA ILE A 25 4.71 -6.97 6.42
C ILE A 25 5.25 -5.73 7.14
N TRP A 26 5.25 -5.75 8.47
CA TRP A 26 5.73 -4.63 9.28
C TRP A 26 7.19 -4.26 8.97
N GLY A 27 8.02 -5.27 8.67
CA GLY A 27 9.41 -5.10 8.26
C GLY A 27 9.61 -4.18 7.06
N PHE A 28 8.64 -4.08 6.13
CA PHE A 28 8.74 -3.21 4.96
C PHE A 28 8.86 -1.72 5.32
N LEU A 29 8.41 -1.27 6.50
CA LEU A 29 8.64 0.11 6.96
C LEU A 29 10.12 0.50 6.91
N ARG A 30 11.02 -0.44 7.22
CA ARG A 30 12.48 -0.22 7.22
C ARG A 30 13.05 -0.08 5.81
N THR A 31 12.32 -0.54 4.80
CA THR A 31 12.74 -0.49 3.39
C THR A 31 12.27 0.77 2.68
N PHE A 32 11.46 1.62 3.34
CA PHE A 32 10.96 2.86 2.74
C PHE A 32 12.10 3.83 2.46
N ASN A 33 12.21 4.26 1.22
CA ASN A 33 13.07 5.36 0.85
C ASN A 33 12.56 6.69 1.43
N ALA A 34 13.31 7.78 1.28
CA ALA A 34 12.97 9.09 1.85
C ALA A 34 11.63 9.68 1.39
N THR A 35 11.08 9.20 0.27
CA THR A 35 9.80 9.68 -0.29
C THR A 35 8.62 8.76 -0.01
N GLN A 36 8.85 7.52 0.39
CA GLN A 36 7.78 6.55 0.62
C GLN A 36 7.12 6.76 1.98
N LEU A 37 5.79 6.78 1.96
CA LEU A 37 4.90 7.07 3.09
C LEU A 37 4.03 5.88 3.45
N ALA A 38 3.67 5.04 2.49
CA ALA A 38 2.88 3.85 2.69
C ALA A 38 3.30 2.74 1.72
N ALA A 39 2.93 1.50 2.01
CA ALA A 39 3.06 0.36 1.12
C ALA A 39 1.72 -0.31 0.90
N MET A 40 1.49 -0.74 -0.33
CA MET A 40 0.25 -1.39 -0.77
C MET A 40 0.58 -2.56 -1.70
N ALA A 41 -0.25 -3.59 -1.64
CA ALA A 41 -0.17 -4.71 -2.58
C ALA A 41 -0.70 -4.31 -3.96
N PRO A 42 -0.22 -4.95 -5.05
CA PRO A 42 -0.93 -4.93 -6.32
C PRO A 42 -2.35 -5.52 -6.16
N GLU A 43 -3.32 -5.06 -6.97
CA GLU A 43 -4.70 -5.59 -6.89
C GLU A 43 -4.82 -7.06 -7.29
N HIS A 44 -4.04 -7.48 -8.30
CA HIS A 44 -3.94 -8.86 -8.74
C HIS A 44 -2.48 -9.19 -9.08
N GLU A 45 -2.13 -10.47 -9.01
CA GLU A 45 -0.82 -10.98 -9.44
C GLU A 45 -0.70 -11.02 -10.97
N ILE A 46 -1.80 -11.38 -11.64
CA ILE A 46 -1.83 -11.59 -13.09
C ILE A 46 -2.43 -10.37 -13.76
N PRO A 47 -1.65 -9.59 -14.54
CA PRO A 47 -2.12 -8.38 -15.20
C PRO A 47 -3.33 -8.58 -16.10
N LYS A 48 -3.52 -9.76 -16.68
CA LYS A 48 -4.63 -10.04 -17.59
C LYS A 48 -5.97 -10.33 -16.90
N ILE A 49 -5.95 -10.60 -15.59
CA ILE A 49 -7.14 -11.05 -14.84
C ILE A 49 -7.67 -9.93 -13.94
N GLY A 50 -6.80 -9.01 -13.52
CA GLY A 50 -7.16 -7.92 -12.61
C GLY A 50 -8.32 -7.04 -13.09
N TRP A 51 -9.06 -6.49 -12.13
CA TRP A 51 -10.24 -5.68 -12.43
C TRP A 51 -9.86 -4.42 -13.22
N TYR A 52 -8.75 -3.79 -12.84
CA TYR A 52 -8.26 -2.57 -13.47
C TYR A 52 -7.91 -2.75 -14.95
N SER A 53 -7.21 -3.82 -15.30
CA SER A 53 -6.79 -4.06 -16.69
C SER A 53 -7.95 -4.40 -17.61
N ARG A 54 -9.04 -4.96 -17.08
CA ARG A 54 -10.21 -5.37 -17.85
C ARG A 54 -11.28 -4.30 -17.95
N PHE A 55 -11.45 -3.47 -16.91
CA PHE A 55 -12.63 -2.62 -16.79
C PHE A 55 -12.35 -1.14 -16.51
N ALA A 56 -11.15 -0.76 -16.06
CA ALA A 56 -10.88 0.65 -15.75
C ALA A 56 -10.85 1.52 -17.02
N ARG A 57 -11.62 2.60 -17.01
CA ARG A 57 -11.65 3.63 -18.07
C ARG A 57 -10.87 4.90 -17.70
N HIS A 58 -10.09 4.83 -16.63
CA HIS A 58 -9.27 5.92 -16.11
C HIS A 58 -7.86 5.40 -15.80
N PRO A 59 -6.86 6.29 -15.68
CA PRO A 59 -5.52 5.89 -15.26
C PRO A 59 -5.53 5.17 -13.90
N TYR A 60 -4.66 4.19 -13.75
CA TYR A 60 -4.37 3.49 -12.50
C TYR A 60 -2.87 3.22 -12.39
N TYR A 61 -2.39 2.91 -11.19
CA TYR A 61 -0.97 2.73 -10.94
C TYR A 61 -0.50 1.32 -11.31
N GLY A 62 0.65 1.21 -11.98
CA GLY A 62 1.23 -0.08 -12.37
C GLY A 62 0.40 -0.79 -13.45
N THR A 63 0.57 -2.12 -13.56
CA THR A 63 -0.12 -2.95 -14.56
C THR A 63 -1.42 -3.56 -14.03
N THR A 64 -1.58 -3.64 -12.71
CA THR A 64 -2.72 -4.30 -12.07
C THR A 64 -3.52 -3.36 -11.18
N GLY A 65 -3.09 -2.12 -10.94
CA GLY A 65 -3.68 -1.28 -9.91
C GLY A 65 -3.18 -1.67 -8.51
N VAL A 66 -3.79 -1.06 -7.48
CA VAL A 66 -3.40 -1.24 -6.08
C VAL A 66 -4.56 -1.78 -5.28
N ASN A 67 -4.28 -2.66 -4.31
CA ASN A 67 -5.25 -3.17 -3.36
C ASN A 67 -5.23 -2.29 -2.09
N SER A 68 -6.40 -1.80 -1.66
CA SER A 68 -6.54 -0.99 -0.46
C SER A 68 -6.84 -1.76 0.83
N GLY A 69 -7.13 -3.05 0.74
CA GLY A 69 -7.56 -3.87 1.87
C GLY A 69 -6.45 -4.18 2.87
N VAL A 70 -5.18 -4.02 2.49
CA VAL A 70 -4.07 -3.90 3.45
C VAL A 70 -3.14 -2.77 3.04
N MET A 71 -2.91 -1.85 3.97
CA MET A 71 -1.99 -0.74 3.78
C MET A 71 -1.08 -0.56 4.99
N LEU A 72 0.22 -0.63 4.77
CA LEU A 72 1.22 -0.28 5.79
C LEU A 72 1.54 1.20 5.67
N MET A 73 1.33 1.97 6.74
CA MET A 73 1.41 3.43 6.69
C MET A 73 2.41 3.97 7.71
N ASN A 74 3.27 4.90 7.27
CA ASN A 74 4.07 5.74 8.15
C ASN A 74 3.34 7.08 8.37
N LEU A 75 2.55 7.14 9.44
CA LEU A 75 1.73 8.31 9.76
C LEU A 75 2.57 9.54 10.08
N THR A 76 3.74 9.37 10.68
CA THR A 76 4.66 10.48 10.96
C THR A 76 5.10 11.18 9.68
N ARG A 77 5.45 10.42 8.63
CA ARG A 77 5.78 11.02 7.35
C ARG A 77 4.56 11.59 6.63
N ILE A 78 3.40 10.91 6.69
CA ILE A 78 2.14 11.41 6.09
C ILE A 78 1.77 12.78 6.65
N ARG A 79 1.83 12.95 7.98
CA ARG A 79 1.60 14.24 8.66
C ARG A 79 2.51 15.36 8.17
N ASN A 80 3.76 15.01 7.89
CA ASN A 80 4.81 15.97 7.52
C ASN A 80 4.95 16.17 6.00
N THR A 81 4.14 15.48 5.18
CA THR A 81 4.27 15.53 3.73
C THR A 81 3.32 16.53 3.09
N GLN A 82 3.84 17.34 2.17
CA GLN A 82 3.05 18.16 1.26
C GLN A 82 2.77 17.36 -0.02
N PHE A 83 1.50 16.95 -0.21
CA PHE A 83 1.10 16.15 -1.35
C PHE A 83 1.20 16.96 -2.65
N LYS A 84 2.02 16.49 -3.58
CA LYS A 84 2.12 17.02 -4.94
C LYS A 84 1.69 15.95 -5.93
N VAL A 85 0.87 16.32 -6.90
CA VAL A 85 0.21 15.40 -7.86
C VAL A 85 1.18 14.49 -8.64
N ARG A 86 2.44 14.89 -8.82
CA ARG A 86 3.42 14.18 -9.67
C ARG A 86 4.39 13.26 -8.92
N ARG A 87 4.29 13.11 -7.60
CA ARG A 87 5.27 12.34 -6.81
C ARG A 87 4.65 11.03 -6.33
N SER A 88 5.31 9.91 -6.61
CA SER A 88 4.91 8.62 -6.02
C SER A 88 5.36 8.57 -4.56
N PHE A 89 4.42 8.35 -3.66
CA PHE A 89 4.63 8.23 -2.22
C PHE A 89 4.46 6.79 -1.72
N ILE A 90 4.15 5.85 -2.62
CA ILE A 90 3.84 4.47 -2.27
C ILE A 90 5.02 3.55 -2.58
N TYR A 91 5.32 2.65 -1.65
CA TYR A 91 6.22 1.53 -1.82
C TYR A 91 5.46 0.34 -2.41
N PHE A 92 6.05 -0.25 -3.45
CA PHE A 92 5.49 -1.41 -4.15
C PHE A 92 6.45 -2.58 -4.02
N GLY A 93 6.19 -3.45 -3.06
CA GLY A 93 6.94 -4.69 -2.88
C GLY A 93 6.24 -5.83 -3.60
N LYS A 94 6.95 -6.56 -4.47
CA LYS A 94 6.42 -7.78 -5.12
C LYS A 94 6.02 -8.90 -4.15
N ASN A 95 6.29 -8.74 -2.85
CA ASN A 95 6.07 -9.74 -1.80
C ASN A 95 5.01 -9.31 -0.77
N ILE A 96 4.36 -8.16 -0.96
CA ILE A 96 3.20 -7.77 -0.14
C ILE A 96 2.00 -8.42 -0.81
N PHE A 97 1.77 -9.69 -0.48
CA PHE A 97 0.60 -10.43 -0.96
C PHE A 97 -0.47 -10.40 0.12
N VAL A 98 -1.65 -9.99 -0.28
CA VAL A 98 -2.85 -9.98 0.53
C VAL A 98 -3.90 -10.58 -0.40
N GLY A 99 -4.19 -11.85 -0.18
CA GLY A 99 -5.21 -12.62 -0.89
C GLY A 99 -6.32 -12.98 0.06
#